data_AF-A0AB74CSR7-F1
#
_entry.id   AF-A0AB74CSR7-F1
#
_cell.length_a   1.000
_cell.length_b   1.000
_cell.length_c   1.000
_cell.angle_alpha   90.00
_cell.angle_beta   90.00
_cell.angle_gamma   90.00
#
_symmetry.space_group_name_H-M   'P 1'
#
loop_
_entity.id
_entity.type
_entity.pdbx_description
1 polymer ?
#
loop_
_entity_poly.entity_id
_entity_poly.type
_entity_poly.pdbx_seq_one_letter_code
_entity_poly.pdbx_strand_id
1 'polypeptide(L)'
;MIDYVETHFFKRRYSEDEKSFIIRGIEIAIGRKTFPLELKEEDKKSAETKPLFQLVCQGLEEQKGMLHLQEEDVYYIFSLFNSRNYTNENMELLRKDFEVVYKNFVLNDLSLNELILQILPVAEIDDADNFIFKQSFLQFVRTLWADGQVFLPERIYLLSEKEQLLYRKIVEVLDDWKKKNQIHLRWNDNFIRKFVKSLSLITREQMIQQEIEIFVVSESSVKQFFYRTQFHLYAEEDMAEINPILFRSLEELPDECLCSKKRVVLCDAASYQTGLETEKTKVYPISLKGANILLYRIAQELHLLKKHIS
;
A
#
# COMPACT_ATOMS: atom_id res chain seq x y z
N MET A 1 24.26 16.63 6.97
CA MET A 1 23.98 15.39 6.23
C MET A 1 22.50 15.19 5.92
N ILE A 2 21.60 15.11 6.91
CA ILE A 2 20.15 14.90 6.65
C ILE A 2 19.59 15.98 5.72
N ASP A 3 19.78 17.25 6.04
CA ASP A 3 19.30 18.38 5.23
C ASP A 3 19.84 18.34 3.79
N TYR A 4 21.04 17.80 3.60
CA TYR A 4 21.63 17.63 2.28
C TYR A 4 20.83 16.63 1.44
N VAL A 5 20.55 15.45 2.02
CA VAL A 5 19.72 14.42 1.37
C VAL A 5 18.30 14.93 1.14
N GLU A 6 17.70 15.58 2.14
CA GLU A 6 16.38 16.19 2.03
C GLU A 6 16.34 17.26 0.94
N THR A 7 17.41 18.02 0.70
CA THR A 7 17.41 19.09 -0.30
C THR A 7 17.73 18.59 -1.70
N HIS A 8 18.62 17.60 -1.84
CA HIS A 8 19.21 17.23 -3.14
C HIS A 8 18.67 15.93 -3.71
N PHE A 9 18.00 15.09 -2.91
CA PHE A 9 17.41 13.85 -3.39
C PHE A 9 15.89 13.93 -3.40
N PHE A 10 15.33 14.35 -4.55
CA PHE A 10 13.88 14.46 -4.78
C PHE A 10 13.10 15.24 -3.72
N LYS A 11 13.76 16.14 -2.98
CA LYS A 11 13.15 16.89 -1.89
C LYS A 11 12.51 15.99 -0.82
N ARG A 12 13.22 14.94 -0.41
CA ARG A 12 12.78 14.01 0.64
C ARG A 12 12.54 14.75 1.97
N ARG A 13 11.63 14.20 2.78
CA ARG A 13 11.32 14.65 4.13
C ARG A 13 11.25 13.45 5.06
N TYR A 14 12.09 13.45 6.08
CA TYR A 14 12.07 12.47 7.15
C TYR A 14 11.25 13.02 8.31
N SER A 15 10.48 12.15 8.97
CA SER A 15 9.86 12.53 10.25
C SER A 15 10.92 12.69 11.34
N GLU A 16 10.61 13.36 12.45
CA GLU A 16 11.55 13.55 13.56
C GLU A 16 12.11 12.22 14.10
N ASP A 17 11.28 11.18 14.14
CA ASP A 17 11.72 9.84 14.56
C ASP A 17 12.73 9.24 13.57
N GLU A 18 12.47 9.38 12.27
CA GLU A 18 13.37 8.88 11.23
C GLU A 18 14.68 9.67 11.23
N LYS A 19 14.63 11.00 11.42
CA LYS A 19 15.81 11.84 11.62
C LYS A 19 16.61 11.39 12.83
N SER A 20 15.94 11.12 13.95
CA SER A 20 16.58 10.64 15.18
C SER A 20 17.33 9.32 14.94
N PHE A 21 16.72 8.35 14.24
CA PHE A 21 17.39 7.10 13.90
C PHE A 21 18.61 7.30 13.01
N ILE A 22 18.52 8.19 12.00
CA ILE A 22 19.65 8.51 11.13
C ILE A 22 20.78 9.18 11.93
N ILE A 23 20.47 10.16 12.78
CA ILE A 23 21.45 10.84 13.64
C ILE A 23 22.16 9.84 14.53
N ARG A 24 21.42 8.99 15.25
CA ARG A 24 22.01 7.97 16.12
C ARG A 24 22.88 6.98 15.35
N GLY A 25 22.47 6.58 14.16
CA GLY A 25 23.30 5.74 13.30
C GLY A 25 24.62 6.43 12.89
N ILE A 26 24.58 7.71 12.51
CA ILE A 26 25.79 8.47 12.17
C ILE A 26 26.70 8.62 13.41
N GLU A 27 26.14 8.87 14.59
CA GLU A 27 26.91 8.92 15.85
C GLU A 27 27.62 7.58 16.14
N ILE A 28 26.93 6.45 15.91
CA ILE A 28 27.52 5.11 16.03
C ILE A 28 28.69 4.96 15.05
N ALA A 29 28.53 5.37 13.80
CA ALA A 29 29.59 5.30 12.79
C ALA A 29 30.84 6.08 13.22
N ILE A 30 30.65 7.29 13.76
CA ILE A 30 31.73 8.13 14.27
C ILE A 30 32.40 7.49 15.48
N GLY A 31 31.62 6.93 16.41
CA GLY A 31 32.14 6.39 17.68
C GLY A 31 32.88 5.06 17.54
N ARG A 32 32.57 4.26 16.52
CA ARG A 32 33.00 2.85 16.41
C ARG A 32 34.39 2.67 15.78
N LYS A 33 35.36 3.51 16.17
CA LYS A 33 36.71 3.51 15.58
C LYS A 33 37.51 2.23 15.82
N THR A 34 37.30 1.59 16.96
CA THR A 34 38.03 0.39 17.38
C THR A 34 37.41 -0.91 16.88
N PHE A 35 36.20 -0.86 16.34
CA PHE A 35 35.43 -2.03 15.89
C PHE A 35 34.89 -1.79 14.48
N PRO A 36 35.76 -1.78 13.44
CA PRO A 36 35.37 -1.43 12.08
C PRO A 36 34.26 -2.35 11.54
N LEU A 37 33.51 -1.86 10.56
CA LEU A 37 32.47 -2.67 9.89
C LEU A 37 33.17 -3.52 8.86
N GLU A 38 32.70 -4.74 8.67
CA GLU A 38 33.10 -5.57 7.54
C GLU A 38 31.86 -5.81 6.69
N LEU A 39 31.87 -5.23 5.49
CA LEU A 39 30.84 -5.44 4.48
C LEU A 39 31.45 -6.24 3.34
N LYS A 40 30.66 -7.15 2.77
CA LYS A 40 31.11 -7.92 1.62
C LYS A 40 31.26 -7.01 0.41
N GLU A 41 32.23 -7.33 -0.43
CA GLU A 41 32.49 -6.57 -1.67
C GLU A 41 31.30 -6.57 -2.64
N GLU A 42 30.47 -7.62 -2.63
CA GLU A 42 29.22 -7.67 -3.39
C GLU A 42 28.21 -6.60 -2.95
N ASP A 43 28.07 -6.39 -1.63
CA ASP A 43 27.16 -5.40 -1.06
C ASP A 43 27.64 -3.98 -1.34
N LYS A 44 28.96 -3.74 -1.25
CA LYS A 44 29.61 -2.46 -1.58
C LYS A 44 29.36 -2.10 -3.04
N LYS A 45 29.69 -2.99 -3.98
CA LYS A 45 29.43 -2.78 -5.42
C LYS A 45 27.95 -2.54 -5.70
N SER A 46 27.06 -3.27 -5.04
CA SER A 46 25.62 -3.06 -5.18
C SER A 46 25.21 -1.65 -4.74
N ALA A 47 25.73 -1.15 -3.61
CA ALA A 47 25.47 0.19 -3.12
C ALA A 47 26.00 1.28 -4.07
N GLU A 48 27.22 1.13 -4.59
CA GLU A 48 27.85 2.09 -5.51
C GLU A 48 27.04 2.35 -6.78
N THR A 49 26.27 1.36 -7.24
CA THR A 49 25.37 1.54 -8.41
C THR A 49 24.16 2.42 -8.12
N LYS A 50 23.86 2.73 -6.86
CA LYS A 50 22.63 3.42 -6.47
C LYS A 50 22.81 4.94 -6.50
N PRO A 51 21.86 5.70 -7.08
CA PRO A 51 21.91 7.17 -7.07
C PRO A 51 22.01 7.78 -5.66
N LEU A 52 21.32 7.18 -4.69
CA LEU A 52 21.37 7.63 -3.29
C LEU A 52 22.78 7.48 -2.69
N PHE A 53 23.54 6.46 -3.06
CA PHE A 53 24.91 6.27 -2.57
C PHE A 53 25.82 7.41 -3.07
N GLN A 54 25.76 7.72 -4.36
CA GLN A 54 26.53 8.81 -4.96
C GLN A 54 26.22 10.15 -4.28
N LEU A 55 24.95 10.39 -3.96
CA LEU A 55 24.52 11.59 -3.23
C LEU A 55 24.99 11.60 -1.77
N VAL A 56 24.99 10.44 -1.11
CA VAL A 56 25.54 10.30 0.24
C VAL A 56 27.03 10.61 0.25
N CYS A 57 27.79 10.09 -0.72
CA CYS A 57 29.20 10.42 -0.89
C CYS A 57 29.39 11.94 -1.04
N GLN A 58 28.70 12.58 -1.98
CA GLN A 58 28.78 14.04 -2.19
C GLN A 58 28.46 14.83 -0.92
N GLY A 59 27.38 14.47 -0.21
CA GLY A 59 27.02 15.14 1.04
C GLY A 59 28.04 14.97 2.15
N LEU A 60 28.71 13.81 2.23
CA LEU A 60 29.83 13.60 3.16
C LEU A 60 31.09 14.35 2.73
N GLU A 61 31.34 14.48 1.42
CA GLU A 61 32.46 15.25 0.88
C GLU A 61 32.34 16.74 1.19
N GLU A 62 31.14 17.31 1.10
CA GLU A 62 30.87 18.70 1.50
C GLU A 62 31.09 18.94 3.01
N GLN A 63 31.04 17.87 3.80
CA GLN A 63 31.30 17.87 5.24
C GLN A 63 32.73 17.40 5.59
N LYS A 64 33.63 17.31 4.59
CA LYS A 64 35.03 16.87 4.77
C LYS A 64 35.70 17.66 5.90
N GLY A 65 36.29 16.91 6.83
CA GLY A 65 37.00 17.46 7.99
C GLY A 65 36.15 17.62 9.26
N MET A 66 34.82 17.50 9.19
CA MET A 66 33.96 17.51 10.38
C MET A 66 33.72 16.12 10.97
N LEU A 67 33.71 15.09 10.12
CA LEU A 67 33.45 13.71 10.52
C LEU A 67 34.67 12.85 10.23
N HIS A 68 35.27 12.27 11.26
CA HIS A 68 36.27 11.23 11.09
C HIS A 68 35.53 9.91 10.82
N LEU A 69 35.45 9.49 9.56
CA LEU A 69 34.77 8.26 9.12
C LEU A 69 35.80 7.27 8.55
N GLN A 70 35.56 5.98 8.76
CA GLN A 70 36.24 4.90 8.03
C GLN A 70 35.57 4.70 6.66
N GLU A 71 36.23 3.99 5.75
CA GLU A 71 35.70 3.74 4.40
C GLU A 71 34.32 3.04 4.45
N GLU A 72 34.19 2.02 5.29
CA GLU A 72 32.96 1.24 5.46
C GLU A 72 31.82 2.04 6.11
N ASP A 73 32.14 3.10 6.84
CA ASP A 73 31.13 3.96 7.46
C ASP A 73 30.30 4.69 6.39
N VAL A 74 30.85 4.95 5.20
CA VAL A 74 30.11 5.57 4.09
C VAL A 74 28.95 4.68 3.64
N TYR A 75 29.22 3.39 3.48
CA TYR A 75 28.22 2.39 3.10
C TYR A 75 27.18 2.18 4.20
N TYR A 76 27.61 2.21 5.46
CA TYR A 76 26.69 2.15 6.57
C TYR A 76 25.77 3.37 6.63
N ILE A 77 26.30 4.58 6.46
CA ILE A 77 25.50 5.81 6.39
C ILE A 77 24.53 5.76 5.22
N PHE A 78 24.96 5.26 4.05
CA PHE A 78 24.04 4.98 2.94
C PHE A 78 22.90 4.05 3.36
N SER A 79 23.19 2.96 4.08
CA SER A 79 22.16 2.02 4.55
C SER A 79 21.13 2.68 5.48
N LEU A 80 21.56 3.67 6.29
CA LEU A 80 20.66 4.46 7.12
C LEU A 80 19.67 5.23 6.24
N PHE A 81 20.11 5.98 5.24
CA PHE A 81 19.18 6.71 4.37
C PHE A 81 18.34 5.79 3.47
N ASN A 82 18.89 4.66 3.06
CA ASN A 82 18.22 3.73 2.16
C ASN A 82 17.02 3.04 2.83
N SER A 83 17.18 2.63 4.08
CA SER A 83 16.19 1.82 4.81
C SER A 83 15.08 2.62 5.49
N ARG A 84 15.20 3.95 5.57
CA ARG A 84 14.29 4.80 6.36
C ARG A 84 13.06 5.22 5.57
N ASN A 85 11.96 5.41 6.28
CA ASN A 85 10.75 5.94 5.69
C ASN A 85 10.92 7.43 5.43
N TYR A 86 10.41 7.90 4.30
CA TYR A 86 10.40 9.31 3.94
C TYR A 86 9.13 9.62 3.15
N THR A 87 8.82 10.91 3.10
CA THR A 87 7.91 11.49 2.11
C THR A 87 8.69 12.45 1.24
N ASN A 88 8.01 13.15 0.33
CA ASN A 88 8.57 14.22 -0.48
C ASN A 88 7.65 15.43 -0.37
N GLU A 89 8.07 16.60 -0.86
CA GLU A 89 7.25 17.82 -0.76
C GLU A 89 5.91 17.71 -1.49
N ASN A 90 5.85 16.86 -2.51
CA ASN A 90 4.64 16.60 -3.29
C ASN A 90 4.65 15.17 -3.87
N MET A 91 3.48 14.75 -4.35
CA MET A 91 3.27 13.41 -4.92
C MET A 91 4.03 13.15 -6.22
N GLU A 92 4.29 14.17 -7.02
CA GLU A 92 5.05 14.02 -8.28
C GLU A 92 6.51 13.64 -7.99
N LEU A 93 7.13 14.34 -7.03
CA LEU A 93 8.48 14.02 -6.58
C LEU A 93 8.55 12.65 -5.91
N LEU A 94 7.56 12.29 -5.10
CA LEU A 94 7.48 10.96 -4.49
C LEU A 94 7.44 9.86 -5.57
N ARG A 95 6.63 10.03 -6.61
CA ARG A 95 6.54 9.06 -7.73
C ARG A 95 7.85 8.97 -8.50
N LYS A 96 8.48 10.10 -8.85
CA LYS A 96 9.78 10.11 -9.56
C LYS A 96 10.90 9.46 -8.74
N ASP A 97 10.99 9.77 -7.45
CA ASP A 97 11.92 9.13 -6.52
C ASP A 97 11.68 7.62 -6.49
N PHE A 98 10.42 7.23 -6.25
CA PHE A 98 10.01 5.83 -6.21
C PHE A 98 10.38 5.08 -7.48
N GLU A 99 10.05 5.59 -8.68
CA GLU A 99 10.34 4.94 -9.95
C GLU A 99 11.85 4.72 -10.15
N VAL A 100 12.65 5.77 -9.88
CA VAL A 100 14.11 5.68 -10.00
C VAL A 100 14.66 4.64 -9.05
N VAL A 101 14.24 4.63 -7.78
CA VAL A 101 14.80 3.69 -6.82
C VAL A 101 14.25 2.28 -7.03
N TYR A 102 12.97 2.11 -7.34
CA TYR A 102 12.36 0.82 -7.61
C TYR A 102 13.02 0.13 -8.80
N LYS A 103 13.29 0.88 -9.88
CA LYS A 103 14.02 0.35 -11.04
C LYS A 103 15.40 -0.18 -10.66
N ASN A 104 16.13 0.57 -9.85
CA ASN A 104 17.51 0.23 -9.47
C ASN A 104 17.63 -0.86 -8.40
N PHE A 105 16.62 -1.04 -7.56
CA PHE A 105 16.63 -2.06 -6.49
C PHE A 105 15.90 -3.33 -6.85
N VAL A 106 14.79 -3.24 -7.59
CA VAL A 106 13.86 -4.36 -7.77
C VAL A 106 13.80 -4.80 -9.23
N LEU A 107 13.47 -3.89 -10.16
CA LEU A 107 13.21 -4.32 -11.55
C LEU A 107 14.42 -4.99 -12.22
N ASN A 108 15.63 -4.53 -11.90
CA ASN A 108 16.86 -5.08 -12.47
C ASN A 108 17.34 -6.38 -11.76
N ASP A 109 16.65 -6.84 -10.71
CA ASP A 109 17.00 -8.04 -9.95
C ASP A 109 15.99 -9.17 -10.21
N LEU A 110 16.44 -10.21 -10.92
CA LEU A 110 15.59 -11.35 -11.28
C LEU A 110 15.08 -12.11 -10.04
N SER A 111 15.87 -12.19 -8.98
CA SER A 111 15.47 -12.90 -7.76
C SER A 111 14.34 -12.17 -7.04
N LEU A 112 14.38 -10.84 -7.00
CA LEU A 112 13.32 -10.04 -6.38
C LEU A 112 12.05 -10.01 -7.22
N ASN A 113 12.16 -9.98 -8.55
CA ASN A 113 11.01 -10.13 -9.43
C ASN A 113 10.33 -11.50 -9.25
N GLU A 114 11.11 -12.57 -9.06
CA GLU A 114 10.55 -13.88 -8.72
C GLU A 114 9.80 -13.83 -7.37
N LEU A 115 10.40 -13.21 -6.36
CA LEU A 115 9.77 -13.07 -5.03
C LEU A 115 8.43 -12.35 -5.10
N ILE A 116 8.31 -11.30 -5.91
CA ILE A 116 7.04 -10.61 -6.16
C ILE A 116 5.98 -11.59 -6.66
N LEU A 117 6.30 -12.40 -7.67
CA LEU A 117 5.36 -13.36 -8.27
C LEU A 117 4.93 -14.45 -7.28
N GLN A 118 5.76 -14.77 -6.28
CA GLN A 118 5.41 -15.72 -5.22
C GLN A 118 4.55 -15.08 -4.12
N ILE A 119 4.76 -13.79 -3.82
CA ILE A 119 4.01 -13.06 -2.78
C ILE A 119 2.58 -12.74 -3.24
N LEU A 120 2.39 -12.29 -4.48
CA LEU A 120 1.08 -11.78 -4.95
C LEU A 120 -0.07 -12.77 -4.76
N PRO A 121 0.05 -14.07 -5.13
CA PRO A 121 -1.04 -15.03 -4.94
C PRO A 121 -1.32 -15.32 -3.45
N VAL A 122 -0.26 -15.35 -2.64
CA VAL A 122 -0.35 -15.62 -1.19
C VAL A 122 -1.01 -14.48 -0.44
N ALA A 123 -0.75 -13.25 -0.87
CA ALA A 123 -1.33 -12.03 -0.35
C ALA A 123 -2.70 -11.69 -0.96
N GLU A 124 -3.18 -12.49 -1.93
CA GLU A 124 -4.42 -12.25 -2.67
C GLU A 124 -4.46 -10.82 -3.26
N ILE A 125 -3.39 -10.45 -3.98
CA ILE A 125 -3.26 -9.15 -4.66
C ILE A 125 -3.33 -9.41 -6.17
N ASP A 126 -4.37 -8.87 -6.82
CA ASP A 126 -4.63 -9.09 -8.24
C ASP A 126 -3.77 -8.18 -9.16
N ASP A 127 -3.28 -7.05 -8.64
CA ASP A 127 -2.54 -6.05 -9.40
C ASP A 127 -1.08 -5.94 -8.93
N ALA A 128 -0.17 -6.55 -9.71
CA ALA A 128 1.28 -6.43 -9.50
C ALA A 128 1.80 -5.00 -9.68
N ASP A 129 1.07 -4.16 -10.41
CA ASP A 129 1.42 -2.77 -10.65
C ASP A 129 0.93 -1.81 -9.56
N ASN A 130 0.20 -2.33 -8.57
CA ASN A 130 -0.32 -1.56 -7.45
C ASN A 130 0.80 -0.78 -6.74
N PHE A 131 0.63 0.54 -6.64
CA PHE A 131 1.65 1.43 -6.09
C PHE A 131 1.94 1.14 -4.60
N ILE A 132 0.92 0.85 -3.79
CA ILE A 132 1.07 0.55 -2.36
C ILE A 132 1.84 -0.77 -2.20
N PHE A 133 1.52 -1.78 -3.01
CA PHE A 133 2.27 -3.05 -3.03
C PHE A 133 3.75 -2.78 -3.32
N LYS A 134 4.05 -2.15 -4.46
CA LYS A 134 5.43 -1.93 -4.89
C LYS A 134 6.22 -1.06 -3.91
N GLN A 135 5.59 -0.02 -3.34
CA GLN A 135 6.20 0.82 -2.33
C GLN A 135 6.52 0.03 -1.05
N SER A 136 5.58 -0.79 -0.58
CA SER A 136 5.76 -1.63 0.62
C SER A 136 6.84 -2.68 0.41
N PHE A 137 6.84 -3.31 -0.76
CA PHE A 137 7.86 -4.29 -1.16
C PHE A 137 9.25 -3.64 -1.23
N LEU A 138 9.36 -2.46 -1.85
CA LEU A 138 10.62 -1.72 -1.92
C LEU A 138 11.14 -1.36 -0.52
N GLN A 139 10.27 -0.87 0.37
CA GLN A 139 10.66 -0.56 1.74
C GLN A 139 11.19 -1.81 2.46
N PHE A 140 10.51 -2.94 2.31
CA PHE A 140 10.95 -4.21 2.89
C PHE A 140 12.30 -4.66 2.33
N VAL A 141 12.45 -4.72 1.00
CA VAL A 141 13.68 -5.18 0.34
C VAL A 141 14.89 -4.32 0.67
N ARG A 142 14.72 -2.99 0.80
CA ARG A 142 15.84 -2.11 1.18
C ARG A 142 16.42 -2.43 2.56
N THR A 143 15.65 -3.03 3.46
CA THR A 143 16.14 -3.47 4.78
C THR A 143 16.99 -4.74 4.70
N LEU A 144 16.97 -5.46 3.58
CA LEU A 144 17.70 -6.71 3.39
C LEU A 144 19.16 -6.50 2.97
N TRP A 145 19.49 -5.32 2.45
CA TRP A 145 20.84 -5.01 1.99
C TRP A 145 21.85 -5.22 3.14
N ALA A 146 22.92 -5.98 2.86
CA ALA A 146 23.96 -6.36 3.82
C ALA A 146 23.43 -6.93 5.15
N ASP A 147 22.35 -7.71 5.12
CA ASP A 147 21.71 -8.28 6.32
C ASP A 147 21.23 -7.21 7.33
N GLY A 148 20.75 -6.09 6.77
CA GLY A 148 20.41 -4.86 7.50
C GLY A 148 19.40 -5.02 8.64
N GLN A 149 18.43 -5.92 8.45
CA GLN A 149 17.32 -6.13 9.38
C GLN A 149 17.73 -6.44 10.83
N VAL A 150 18.96 -6.91 11.04
CA VAL A 150 19.48 -7.30 12.36
C VAL A 150 19.78 -6.10 13.25
N PHE A 151 20.06 -4.94 12.66
CA PHE A 151 20.50 -3.75 13.41
C PHE A 151 19.62 -2.51 13.17
N LEU A 152 18.69 -2.55 12.22
CA LEU A 152 17.81 -1.43 11.94
C LEU A 152 16.74 -1.26 13.04
N PRO A 153 16.68 -0.11 13.74
CA PRO A 153 15.59 0.17 14.67
C PRO A 153 14.27 0.38 13.91
N GLU A 154 13.18 -0.13 14.48
CA GLU A 154 11.81 0.01 13.94
C GLU A 154 10.79 -0.15 15.08
N ARG A 155 9.64 0.52 14.96
CA ARG A 155 8.54 0.42 15.93
C ARG A 155 7.90 -0.97 15.88
N ILE A 156 7.34 -1.44 16.99
CA ILE A 156 6.71 -2.77 17.05
C ILE A 156 5.37 -2.76 16.30
N TYR A 157 5.18 -3.72 15.39
CA TYR A 157 3.94 -3.93 14.65
C TYR A 157 3.18 -5.14 15.20
N LEU A 158 1.98 -4.90 15.73
CA LEU A 158 1.09 -5.94 16.25
C LEU A 158 0.12 -6.42 15.15
N LEU A 159 -0.04 -7.73 15.02
CA LEU A 159 -0.88 -8.35 13.99
C LEU A 159 -2.23 -8.82 14.55
N SER A 160 -3.31 -8.54 13.82
CA SER A 160 -4.63 -9.15 13.99
C SER A 160 -4.61 -10.63 13.60
N GLU A 161 -5.66 -11.38 13.91
CA GLU A 161 -5.75 -12.81 13.56
C GLU A 161 -5.65 -13.06 12.05
N LYS A 162 -6.34 -12.23 11.24
CA LYS A 162 -6.25 -12.29 9.77
C LYS A 162 -4.84 -12.00 9.28
N GLU A 163 -4.18 -10.97 9.83
CA GLU A 163 -2.81 -10.63 9.46
C GLU A 163 -1.80 -11.68 9.91
N GLN A 164 -2.03 -12.38 11.03
CA GLN A 164 -1.17 -13.49 11.47
C GLN A 164 -1.22 -14.68 10.50
N LEU A 165 -2.37 -14.94 9.88
CA LEU A 165 -2.48 -15.95 8.82
C LEU A 165 -1.64 -15.56 7.61
N LEU A 166 -1.76 -14.30 7.15
CA LEU A 166 -0.95 -13.78 6.04
C LEU A 166 0.55 -13.82 6.38
N TYR A 167 0.94 -13.40 7.59
CA TYR A 167 2.32 -13.44 8.04
C TYR A 167 2.96 -14.82 7.94
N ARG A 168 2.26 -15.89 8.37
CA ARG A 168 2.80 -17.26 8.28
C ARG A 168 3.08 -17.65 6.83
N LYS A 169 2.13 -17.39 5.92
CA LYS A 169 2.32 -17.70 4.49
C LYS A 169 3.46 -16.88 3.87
N ILE A 170 3.59 -15.60 4.24
CA ILE A 170 4.68 -14.73 3.76
C ILE A 170 6.04 -15.22 4.26
N VAL A 171 6.16 -15.65 5.53
CA VAL A 171 7.40 -16.23 6.06
C VAL A 171 7.80 -17.49 5.28
N GLU A 172 6.85 -18.37 4.97
CA GLU A 172 7.11 -19.57 4.14
C GLU A 172 7.67 -19.19 2.76
N VAL A 173 7.03 -18.24 2.07
CA VAL A 173 7.50 -17.73 0.77
C VAL A 173 8.91 -17.14 0.88
N LEU A 174 9.17 -16.33 1.90
CA LEU A 174 10.48 -15.70 2.13
C LEU A 174 11.58 -16.75 2.39
N ASP A 175 11.28 -17.76 3.20
CA ASP A 175 12.23 -18.83 3.52
C ASP A 175 12.54 -19.71 2.30
N ASP A 176 11.54 -20.04 1.49
CA ASP A 176 11.73 -20.82 0.28
C ASP A 176 12.52 -20.04 -0.77
N TRP A 177 12.19 -18.75 -0.97
CA TRP A 177 12.96 -17.85 -1.83
C TRP A 177 14.42 -17.74 -1.39
N LYS A 178 14.66 -17.55 -0.09
CA LYS A 178 16.01 -17.45 0.49
C LYS A 178 16.82 -18.73 0.27
N LYS A 179 16.21 -19.90 0.50
CA LYS A 179 16.86 -21.21 0.26
C LYS A 179 17.19 -21.41 -1.21
N LYS A 180 16.24 -21.13 -2.11
CA LYS A 180 16.41 -21.29 -3.56
C LYS A 180 17.57 -20.45 -4.10
N ASN A 181 17.67 -19.21 -3.64
CA ASN A 181 18.69 -18.26 -4.10
C ASN A 181 19.99 -18.32 -3.28
N GLN A 182 20.12 -19.26 -2.32
CA GLN A 182 21.28 -19.41 -1.45
C GLN A 182 21.66 -18.12 -0.70
N ILE A 183 20.63 -17.37 -0.29
CA ILE A 183 20.81 -16.06 0.34
C ILE A 183 21.03 -16.24 1.85
N HIS A 184 22.11 -15.65 2.36
CA HIS A 184 22.44 -15.66 3.78
C HIS A 184 21.94 -14.38 4.46
N LEU A 185 20.65 -14.34 4.79
CA LEU A 185 19.99 -13.25 5.52
C LEU A 185 19.30 -13.74 6.80
N ARG A 186 19.16 -12.87 7.80
CA ARG A 186 18.37 -13.13 9.01
C ARG A 186 17.09 -12.33 8.94
N TRP A 187 15.97 -13.03 9.07
CA TRP A 187 14.67 -12.38 9.15
C TRP A 187 14.49 -11.70 10.50
N ASN A 188 14.05 -10.46 10.44
CA ASN A 188 13.52 -9.78 11.60
C ASN A 188 11.99 -9.80 11.50
N ASP A 189 11.35 -10.51 12.43
CA ASP A 189 9.91 -10.67 12.49
C ASP A 189 9.16 -9.35 12.42
N ASN A 190 9.69 -8.29 13.04
CA ASN A 190 9.02 -7.01 13.09
C ASN A 190 8.95 -6.32 11.71
N PHE A 191 9.98 -6.45 10.88
CA PHE A 191 9.95 -5.94 9.50
C PHE A 191 8.99 -6.75 8.61
N ILE A 192 8.91 -8.06 8.82
CA ILE A 192 7.91 -8.89 8.12
C ILE A 192 6.49 -8.51 8.57
N ARG A 193 6.27 -8.28 9.88
CA ARG A 193 4.97 -7.78 10.40
C ARG A 193 4.59 -6.44 9.79
N LYS A 194 5.54 -5.49 9.70
CA LYS A 194 5.33 -4.21 9.02
C LYS A 194 4.92 -4.41 7.55
N PHE A 195 5.62 -5.29 6.84
CA PHE A 195 5.31 -5.58 5.45
C PHE A 195 3.90 -6.19 5.29
N VAL A 196 3.57 -7.18 6.13
CA VAL A 196 2.24 -7.81 6.18
C VAL A 196 1.14 -6.80 6.47
N LYS A 197 1.36 -5.86 7.39
CA LYS A 197 0.43 -4.75 7.65
C LYS A 197 0.14 -3.96 6.39
N SER A 198 1.16 -3.60 5.62
CA SER A 198 0.94 -2.85 4.38
C SER A 198 0.24 -3.68 3.31
N LEU A 199 0.57 -4.97 3.17
CA LEU A 199 -0.13 -5.87 2.24
C LEU A 199 -1.61 -6.01 2.61
N SER A 200 -1.93 -6.06 3.90
CA SER A 200 -3.32 -6.19 4.36
C SER A 200 -4.21 -5.07 3.83
N LEU A 201 -3.68 -3.85 3.65
CA LEU A 201 -4.37 -2.66 3.14
C LEU A 201 -4.88 -2.77 1.70
N ILE A 202 -4.37 -3.75 0.95
CA ILE A 202 -4.60 -3.91 -0.49
C ILE A 202 -4.98 -5.35 -0.87
N THR A 203 -5.31 -6.16 0.12
CA THR A 203 -5.86 -7.51 -0.12
C THR A 203 -7.13 -7.41 -0.95
N ARG A 204 -7.39 -8.41 -1.80
CA ARG A 204 -8.60 -8.49 -2.62
C ARG A 204 -9.87 -8.29 -1.81
N GLU A 205 -9.94 -8.79 -0.57
CA GLU A 205 -11.07 -8.55 0.34
C GLU A 205 -11.27 -7.05 0.61
N GLN A 206 -10.20 -6.29 0.83
CA GLN A 206 -10.25 -4.83 1.02
C GLN A 206 -10.43 -4.06 -0.29
N MET A 207 -9.92 -4.55 -1.42
CA MET A 207 -10.16 -3.95 -2.73
C MET A 207 -11.57 -4.24 -3.25
N ILE A 208 -12.21 -5.34 -2.85
CA ILE A 208 -13.62 -5.62 -3.15
C ILE A 208 -14.55 -4.71 -2.33
N GLN A 209 -14.06 -4.10 -1.24
CA GLN A 209 -14.71 -2.94 -0.60
C GLN A 209 -14.61 -1.65 -1.45
N GLN A 210 -14.21 -1.74 -2.74
CA GLN A 210 -14.35 -0.65 -3.71
C GLN A 210 -15.82 -0.26 -3.87
N GLU A 211 -16.17 0.78 -3.12
CA GLU A 211 -17.30 1.71 -3.18
C GLU A 211 -18.37 1.33 -4.21
N ILE A 212 -19.45 0.72 -3.73
CA ILE A 212 -20.65 0.50 -4.54
C ILE A 212 -21.33 1.86 -4.76
N GLU A 213 -21.67 2.18 -6.01
CA GLU A 213 -22.52 3.34 -6.30
C GLU A 213 -23.97 2.89 -6.46
N ILE A 214 -24.85 3.45 -5.63
CA ILE A 214 -26.27 3.15 -5.60
C ILE A 214 -27.04 4.21 -6.41
N PHE A 215 -27.70 3.78 -7.47
CA PHE A 215 -28.60 4.59 -8.28
C PHE A 215 -30.04 4.30 -7.90
N VAL A 216 -30.87 5.32 -7.74
CA VAL A 216 -32.31 5.14 -7.47
C VAL A 216 -33.11 5.70 -8.63
N VAL A 217 -33.93 4.83 -9.24
CA VAL A 217 -34.65 5.14 -10.48
C VAL A 217 -36.14 5.02 -10.25
N SER A 218 -36.87 6.11 -10.43
CA SER A 218 -38.33 6.12 -10.42
C SER A 218 -38.87 7.39 -11.06
N GLU A 219 -39.97 7.29 -11.80
CA GLU A 219 -40.70 8.46 -12.30
C GLU A 219 -41.24 9.37 -11.18
N SER A 220 -41.37 8.85 -9.95
CA SER A 220 -41.86 9.60 -8.79
C SER A 220 -40.74 10.02 -7.86
N SER A 221 -40.55 11.34 -7.70
CA SER A 221 -39.60 11.91 -6.72
C SER A 221 -39.89 11.47 -5.28
N VAL A 222 -41.16 11.26 -4.93
CA VAL A 222 -41.56 10.75 -3.60
C VAL A 222 -41.06 9.32 -3.39
N LYS A 223 -41.20 8.45 -4.40
CA LYS A 223 -40.69 7.07 -4.32
C LYS A 223 -39.16 7.05 -4.26
N GLN A 224 -38.49 7.88 -5.07
CA GLN A 224 -37.03 7.99 -5.00
C GLN A 224 -36.58 8.41 -3.61
N PHE A 225 -37.18 9.45 -3.03
CA PHE A 225 -36.86 9.90 -1.69
C PHE A 225 -37.07 8.77 -0.66
N PHE A 226 -38.21 8.09 -0.72
CA PHE A 226 -38.52 6.97 0.15
C PHE A 226 -37.48 5.83 0.05
N TYR A 227 -37.15 5.36 -1.15
CA TYR A 227 -36.17 4.29 -1.34
C TYR A 227 -34.77 4.69 -0.85
N ARG A 228 -34.35 5.94 -1.12
CA ARG A 228 -33.07 6.50 -0.65
C ARG A 228 -33.01 6.53 0.88
N THR A 229 -34.02 7.09 1.53
CA THR A 229 -34.08 7.16 2.99
C THR A 229 -34.09 5.77 3.61
N GLN A 230 -34.90 4.84 3.08
CA GLN A 230 -34.96 3.48 3.62
C GLN A 230 -33.64 2.73 3.44
N PHE A 231 -32.99 2.82 2.28
CA PHE A 231 -31.72 2.14 2.05
C PHE A 231 -30.59 2.71 2.93
N HIS A 232 -30.58 4.03 3.12
CA HIS A 232 -29.62 4.71 4.00
C HIS A 232 -29.77 4.36 5.49
N LEU A 233 -30.96 3.90 5.94
CA LEU A 233 -31.13 3.35 7.29
C LEU A 233 -30.36 2.03 7.46
N TYR A 234 -30.15 1.27 6.39
CA TYR A 234 -29.52 -0.05 6.46
C TYR A 234 -28.06 -0.05 6.02
N ALA A 235 -27.64 0.79 5.07
CA ALA A 235 -26.32 0.71 4.43
C ALA A 235 -25.25 1.61 5.09
N GLU A 236 -24.04 1.08 5.37
CA GLU A 236 -22.87 1.86 5.82
C GLU A 236 -22.41 2.84 4.72
N GLU A 237 -22.33 4.13 5.08
CA GLU A 237 -21.99 5.22 4.16
C GLU A 237 -20.56 5.13 3.62
N ASP A 238 -19.65 4.53 4.39
CA ASP A 238 -18.24 4.35 3.98
C ASP A 238 -18.08 3.25 2.91
N MET A 239 -19.09 2.41 2.71
CA MET A 239 -19.05 1.24 1.82
C MET A 239 -19.89 1.42 0.54
N ALA A 240 -20.85 2.34 0.56
CA ALA A 240 -21.72 2.62 -0.58
C ALA A 240 -22.14 4.09 -0.66
N GLU A 241 -21.97 4.68 -1.83
CA GLU A 241 -22.39 6.05 -2.11
C GLU A 241 -23.73 6.04 -2.86
N ILE A 242 -24.75 6.70 -2.32
CA ILE A 242 -26.02 6.87 -3.04
C ILE A 242 -25.92 8.10 -3.95
N ASN A 243 -25.91 7.89 -5.26
CA ASN A 243 -25.78 8.95 -6.25
C ASN A 243 -26.90 10.00 -6.06
N PRO A 244 -26.61 11.30 -5.92
CA PRO A 244 -27.59 12.32 -5.56
C PRO A 244 -28.58 12.70 -6.68
N ILE A 245 -28.31 12.30 -7.92
CA ILE A 245 -29.12 12.67 -9.09
C ILE A 245 -30.45 11.91 -9.08
N LEU A 246 -31.54 12.59 -9.47
CA LEU A 246 -32.87 12.00 -9.55
C LEU A 246 -33.12 11.42 -10.95
N PHE A 247 -32.98 10.10 -11.09
CA PHE A 247 -33.18 9.40 -12.36
C PHE A 247 -34.63 8.93 -12.49
N ARG A 248 -35.30 9.29 -13.58
CA ARG A 248 -36.70 8.95 -13.84
C ARG A 248 -36.85 7.62 -14.56
N SER A 249 -35.87 7.27 -15.38
CA SER A 249 -35.85 6.03 -16.15
C SER A 249 -34.43 5.45 -16.19
N LEU A 250 -34.32 4.20 -16.63
CA LEU A 250 -33.03 3.51 -16.67
C LEU A 250 -32.11 4.08 -17.77
N GLU A 251 -32.67 4.69 -18.80
CA GLU A 251 -31.96 5.32 -19.92
C GLU A 251 -31.24 6.62 -19.52
N GLU A 252 -31.64 7.25 -18.42
CA GLU A 252 -31.00 8.47 -17.88
C GLU A 252 -29.71 8.16 -17.09
N LEU A 253 -29.43 6.89 -16.84
CA LEU A 253 -28.26 6.49 -16.07
C LEU A 253 -26.97 6.75 -16.89
N PRO A 254 -25.88 7.17 -16.23
CA PRO A 254 -24.62 7.40 -16.92
C PRO A 254 -24.12 6.13 -17.60
N ASP A 255 -23.33 6.31 -18.66
CA ASP A 255 -22.70 5.20 -19.35
C ASP A 255 -21.79 4.43 -18.39
N GLU A 256 -21.93 3.10 -18.37
CA GLU A 256 -21.15 2.21 -17.51
C GLU A 256 -19.64 2.33 -17.76
N CYS A 257 -19.21 2.68 -18.99
CA CYS A 257 -17.80 2.88 -19.29
C CYS A 257 -17.17 4.09 -18.57
N LEU A 258 -17.98 5.00 -18.05
CA LEU A 258 -17.54 6.18 -17.30
C LEU A 258 -17.47 5.93 -15.79
N CYS A 259 -17.90 4.77 -15.31
CA CYS A 259 -17.97 4.43 -13.89
C CYS A 259 -16.84 3.45 -13.51
N SER A 260 -16.01 3.82 -12.52
CA SER A 260 -14.99 2.94 -11.95
C SER A 260 -15.54 2.00 -10.86
N LYS A 261 -16.71 2.34 -10.30
CA LYS A 261 -17.39 1.65 -9.20
C LYS A 261 -18.33 0.53 -9.68
N LYS A 262 -18.63 -0.45 -8.81
CA LYS A 262 -19.74 -1.38 -9.05
C LYS A 262 -21.06 -0.63 -8.94
N ARG A 263 -21.95 -0.84 -9.90
CA ARG A 263 -23.22 -0.14 -10.00
C ARG A 263 -24.37 -1.02 -9.52
N VAL A 264 -25.12 -0.51 -8.54
CA VAL A 264 -26.36 -1.11 -8.08
C VAL A 264 -27.51 -0.14 -8.35
N VAL A 265 -28.53 -0.59 -9.07
CA VAL A 265 -29.68 0.22 -9.44
C VAL A 265 -30.91 -0.27 -8.68
N LEU A 266 -31.43 0.57 -7.79
CA LEU A 266 -32.70 0.40 -7.11
C LEU A 266 -33.81 1.01 -8.00
N CYS A 267 -34.44 0.18 -8.83
CA CYS A 267 -35.40 0.62 -9.84
C CYS A 267 -36.84 0.38 -9.37
N ASP A 268 -37.73 1.37 -9.48
CA ASP A 268 -39.15 1.14 -9.25
C ASP A 268 -39.66 0.07 -10.23
N ALA A 269 -40.33 -0.95 -9.72
CA ALA A 269 -40.74 -2.11 -10.50
C ALA A 269 -41.67 -1.74 -11.67
N ALA A 270 -42.38 -0.62 -11.58
CA ALA A 270 -43.20 -0.09 -12.67
C ALA A 270 -42.38 0.52 -13.82
N SER A 271 -41.14 0.94 -13.55
CA SER A 271 -40.20 1.54 -14.50
C SER A 271 -39.10 0.55 -14.95
N TYR A 272 -39.14 -0.69 -14.47
CA TYR A 272 -38.12 -1.70 -14.76
C TYR A 272 -38.26 -2.26 -16.18
N GLN A 273 -37.16 -2.28 -16.92
CA GLN A 273 -37.03 -2.95 -18.22
C GLN A 273 -35.92 -3.99 -18.16
N THR A 274 -36.15 -5.16 -18.74
CA THR A 274 -35.16 -6.24 -18.80
C THR A 274 -34.03 -5.92 -19.79
N GLY A 275 -32.79 -6.31 -19.49
CA GLY A 275 -31.66 -6.23 -20.43
C GLY A 275 -30.56 -5.22 -20.10
N LEU A 276 -30.64 -4.56 -18.94
CA LEU A 276 -29.64 -3.59 -18.46
C LEU A 276 -28.67 -4.16 -17.42
N GLU A 277 -28.81 -5.44 -17.07
CA GLU A 277 -27.88 -6.12 -16.17
C GLU A 277 -26.61 -6.51 -16.92
N THR A 278 -25.46 -6.20 -16.34
CA THR A 278 -24.13 -6.52 -16.85
C THR A 278 -23.28 -7.10 -15.72
N GLU A 279 -22.02 -7.43 -15.98
CA GLU A 279 -21.08 -7.85 -14.92
C GLU A 279 -20.83 -6.74 -13.88
N LYS A 280 -20.96 -5.47 -14.27
CA LYS A 280 -20.72 -4.29 -13.43
C LYS A 280 -22.01 -3.63 -12.91
N THR A 281 -23.14 -3.85 -13.56
CA THR A 281 -24.44 -3.27 -13.21
C THR A 281 -25.43 -4.35 -12.78
N LYS A 282 -25.92 -4.24 -11.54
CA LYS A 282 -27.01 -5.08 -11.03
C LYS A 282 -28.25 -4.24 -10.78
N VAL A 283 -29.42 -4.71 -11.23
CA VAL A 283 -30.68 -3.96 -11.11
C VAL A 283 -31.65 -4.71 -10.20
N TYR A 284 -32.10 -4.05 -9.13
CA TYR A 284 -33.11 -4.58 -8.23
C TYR A 284 -34.45 -3.87 -8.46
N PRO A 285 -35.47 -4.57 -8.98
CA PRO A 285 -36.82 -4.02 -9.07
C PRO A 285 -37.46 -3.96 -7.67
N ILE A 286 -37.92 -2.78 -7.26
CA ILE A 286 -38.47 -2.50 -5.94
C ILE A 286 -39.86 -1.90 -6.08
N SER A 287 -40.76 -2.25 -5.18
CA SER A 287 -42.06 -1.60 -5.06
C SER A 287 -42.26 -1.10 -3.64
N LEU A 288 -43.07 -0.04 -3.46
CA LEU A 288 -43.42 0.49 -2.14
C LEU A 288 -43.92 -0.60 -1.18
N LYS A 289 -44.67 -1.57 -1.70
CA LYS A 289 -45.17 -2.70 -0.91
C LYS A 289 -44.02 -3.67 -0.62
N GLY A 290 -43.55 -3.68 0.63
CA GLY A 290 -42.47 -4.56 1.07
C GLY A 290 -41.06 -4.03 0.79
N ALA A 291 -40.93 -2.76 0.35
CA ALA A 291 -39.64 -2.12 0.10
C ALA A 291 -38.67 -2.27 1.27
N ASN A 292 -39.12 -2.09 2.52
CA ASN A 292 -38.25 -2.17 3.70
C ASN A 292 -37.55 -3.53 3.83
N ILE A 293 -38.29 -4.62 3.61
CA ILE A 293 -37.75 -5.99 3.71
C ILE A 293 -36.78 -6.25 2.54
N LEU A 294 -37.15 -5.82 1.34
CA LEU A 294 -36.35 -6.03 0.15
C LEU A 294 -35.04 -5.22 0.20
N LEU A 295 -35.11 -3.93 0.58
CA LEU A 295 -33.96 -3.05 0.74
C LEU A 295 -33.00 -3.57 1.82
N TYR A 296 -33.53 -4.08 2.94
CA TYR A 296 -32.71 -4.74 3.96
C TYR A 296 -31.98 -5.98 3.41
N ARG A 297 -32.69 -6.84 2.65
CA ARG A 297 -32.08 -8.03 2.02
C ARG A 297 -31.02 -7.66 0.99
N ILE A 298 -31.26 -6.61 0.20
CA ILE A 298 -30.28 -6.10 -0.77
C ILE A 298 -29.04 -5.60 -0.03
N ALA A 299 -29.20 -4.81 1.04
CA ALA A 299 -28.07 -4.35 1.86
C ALA A 299 -27.31 -5.53 2.49
N GLN A 300 -28.02 -6.59 2.92
CA GLN A 300 -27.41 -7.82 3.43
C GLN A 300 -26.61 -8.57 2.36
N GLU A 301 -27.17 -8.73 1.16
CA GLU A 301 -26.55 -9.40 0.02
C GLU A 301 -25.29 -8.66 -0.45
N LEU A 302 -25.31 -7.33 -0.39
CA LEU A 302 -24.18 -6.47 -0.75
C LEU A 302 -23.16 -6.29 0.39
N HIS A 303 -23.38 -6.93 1.55
CA HIS A 303 -22.55 -6.78 2.75
C HIS A 303 -22.41 -5.32 3.25
N LEU A 304 -23.47 -4.52 3.06
CA LEU A 304 -23.51 -3.10 3.43
C LEU A 304 -24.17 -2.82 4.78
N LEU A 305 -24.66 -3.82 5.52
CA LEU A 305 -25.45 -3.57 6.74
C LEU A 305 -24.66 -2.78 7.79
N LYS A 306 -25.23 -1.66 8.27
CA LYS A 306 -24.72 -0.89 9.41
C LYS A 306 -24.51 -1.81 10.61
N LYS A 307 -23.27 -1.86 11.11
CA LYS A 307 -22.97 -2.46 12.41
C LYS A 307 -23.60 -1.60 13.51
N HIS A 308 -24.92 -1.72 13.74
CA HIS A 308 -25.62 -1.56 15.02
C HIS A 308 -27.15 -1.52 14.80
N ILE A 309 -27.85 -2.60 15.18
CA ILE A 309 -28.80 -2.60 16.30
C ILE A 309 -28.66 -3.96 17.04
N SER A 310 -27.73 -4.00 18.00
CA SER A 310 -27.85 -4.77 19.25
C SER A 310 -27.12 -3.98 20.33
#